data_AF-A0A356Z3G3-F1
#
_entry.id   AF-A0A356Z3G3-F1
#
_cell.length_a   1.000
_cell.length_b   1.000
_cell.length_c   1.000
_cell.angle_alpha   90.00
_cell.angle_beta   90.00
_cell.angle_gamma   90.00
#
_symmetry.space_group_name_H-M   'P 1'
#
loop_
_entity.id
_entity.type
_entity.pdbx_description
1 polymer ?
#
loop_
_entity_poly.entity_id
_entity_poly.type
_entity_poly.pdbx_seq_one_letter_code
_entity_poly.pdbx_strand_id
1 'polypeptide(L)'
;QPVEKVEVAGAGFINFFLNPSWLYEIPALVSNMGGAYGNSPRLGRKVQVEFVSANPTGNLHMGNARGGAIGDTLANILERAGYEVEREFYINDAG
;
A
#
# COMPACT_ATOMS: atom_id res chain seq x y z
N GLN A 1 1.18 -0.21 -30.31
CA GLN A 1 0.90 -1.52 -29.67
C GLN A 1 1.76 -1.63 -28.42
N PRO A 2 1.23 -2.13 -27.29
CA PRO A 2 1.96 -2.16 -26.02
C PRO A 2 3.08 -3.21 -25.96
N VAL A 3 2.96 -4.30 -26.74
CA VAL A 3 3.98 -5.34 -26.87
C VAL A 3 4.67 -5.18 -28.21
N GLU A 4 6.00 -5.14 -28.21
CA GLU A 4 6.85 -5.04 -29.39
C GLU A 4 7.26 -6.42 -29.93
N LYS A 5 7.59 -7.34 -29.02
CA LYS A 5 8.03 -8.69 -29.37
C LYS A 5 7.52 -9.70 -28.34
N VAL A 6 7.19 -10.89 -28.80
CA VAL A 6 6.92 -12.07 -27.96
C VAL A 6 7.87 -13.18 -28.40
N GLU A 7 8.49 -13.87 -27.44
CA GLU A 7 9.44 -14.95 -27.71
C GLU A 7 9.14 -16.15 -26.82
N VAL A 8 9.15 -17.35 -27.41
CA VAL A 8 9.13 -18.60 -26.63
C VAL A 8 10.57 -18.95 -26.27
N ALA A 9 10.87 -19.01 -24.98
CA ALA A 9 12.22 -19.26 -24.47
C ALA A 9 12.31 -20.66 -23.84
N GLY A 10 13.31 -21.43 -24.28
CA GLY A 10 13.71 -22.70 -23.68
C GLY A 10 12.54 -23.66 -23.42
N ALA A 11 12.34 -24.04 -22.15
CA ALA A 11 11.36 -25.02 -21.68
C ALA A 11 9.90 -24.52 -21.68
N GLY A 12 9.51 -23.63 -22.58
CA GLY A 12 8.14 -23.14 -22.72
C GLY A 12 7.81 -21.85 -21.99
N PHE A 13 8.81 -21.05 -21.59
CA PHE A 13 8.57 -19.69 -21.11
C PHE A 13 8.12 -18.79 -22.27
N ILE A 14 7.31 -17.78 -21.98
CA ILE A 14 6.90 -16.76 -22.95
C ILE A 14 7.39 -15.40 -22.43
N ASN A 15 8.37 -14.83 -23.13
CA ASN A 15 8.91 -13.52 -22.82
C ASN A 15 8.17 -12.45 -23.63
N PHE A 16 7.70 -11.41 -22.94
CA PHE A 16 7.11 -10.23 -23.54
C PHE A 16 8.10 -9.08 -23.48
N PHE A 17 8.37 -8.47 -24.63
CA PHE A 17 9.15 -7.25 -24.75
C PHE A 17 8.18 -6.11 -24.99
N LEU A 18 8.06 -5.21 -24.02
CA LEU A 18 7.16 -4.07 -24.10
C LEU A 18 7.79 -2.97 -24.96
N ASN A 19 6.97 -2.32 -25.78
CA ASN A 19 7.40 -1.13 -26.50
C ASN A 19 7.62 0.00 -25.47
N PRO A 20 8.79 0.66 -25.38
CA PRO A 20 9.09 1.61 -24.31
C PRO A 20 8.37 2.96 -24.44
N SER A 21 7.64 3.21 -25.54
CA SER A 21 6.99 4.50 -25.80
C SER A 21 6.06 4.99 -24.69
N TRP A 22 5.44 4.09 -23.91
CA TRP A 22 4.59 4.44 -22.77
C TRP A 22 5.35 5.21 -21.67
N LEU A 23 6.67 5.00 -21.54
CA LEU A 23 7.50 5.65 -20.53
C LEU A 23 7.57 7.17 -20.72
N TYR A 24 7.44 7.65 -21.96
CA TYR A 24 7.51 9.09 -22.24
C TYR A 24 6.30 9.87 -21.70
N GLU A 25 5.17 9.20 -21.49
CA GLU A 25 3.94 9.82 -20.95
C GLU A 25 3.94 9.85 -19.42
N ILE A 26 4.71 8.97 -18.76
CA ILE A 26 4.71 8.82 -17.30
C ILE A 26 5.12 10.10 -16.55
N PRO A 27 6.18 10.86 -16.93
CA PRO A 27 6.54 12.08 -16.22
C PRO A 27 5.41 13.12 -16.19
N ALA A 28 4.73 13.30 -17.32
CA ALA A 28 3.58 14.20 -17.41
C ALA A 28 2.40 13.69 -16.57
N LEU A 29 2.12 12.37 -16.61
CA LEU A 29 1.11 11.73 -15.79
C LEU A 29 1.38 11.93 -14.29
N VAL A 30 2.60 11.63 -13.83
CA VAL A 30 3.02 11.78 -12.43
C VAL A 30 2.92 13.24 -11.99
N SER A 31 3.38 14.17 -12.82
CA SER A 31 3.30 15.60 -12.53
C SER A 31 1.85 16.09 -12.42
N ASN A 32 0.98 15.66 -13.33
CA ASN A 32 -0.44 16.03 -13.33
C ASN A 32 -1.21 15.42 -12.15
N MET A 33 -0.92 14.17 -11.78
CA MET A 33 -1.54 13.51 -10.64
C MET A 33 -0.99 13.99 -9.29
N GLY A 34 0.26 14.47 -9.26
CA GLY A 34 0.93 14.96 -8.07
C GLY A 34 0.85 13.97 -6.90
N GLY A 35 0.42 14.46 -5.73
CA GLY A 35 0.25 13.64 -4.53
C GLY A 35 -0.80 12.53 -4.64
N ALA A 36 -1.59 12.46 -5.72
CA ALA A 36 -2.54 11.39 -5.99
C ALA A 36 -1.96 10.26 -6.88
N TYR A 37 -0.75 10.41 -7.43
CA TYR A 37 -0.10 9.38 -8.23
C TYR A 37 0.10 8.07 -7.45
N GLY A 38 -0.43 6.96 -7.95
CA GLY A 38 -0.40 5.66 -7.27
C GLY A 38 -1.54 5.41 -6.29
N ASN A 39 -2.54 6.30 -6.21
CA ASN A 39 -3.83 5.96 -5.58
C ASN A 39 -4.58 4.94 -6.45
N SER A 40 -5.17 3.93 -5.79
CA SER A 40 -6.18 3.09 -6.40
C SER A 40 -7.57 3.74 -6.28
N PRO A 41 -8.51 3.42 -7.18
CA PRO A 41 -9.92 3.80 -7.02
C PRO A 41 -10.50 3.23 -5.72
N ARG A 42 -11.53 3.89 -5.17
CA ARG A 42 -12.25 3.38 -4.00
C ARG A 42 -12.85 2.00 -4.29
N LEU A 43 -12.61 1.06 -3.38
CA LEU A 43 -13.11 -0.31 -3.46
C LEU A 43 -14.48 -0.50 -2.79
N GLY A 44 -14.92 0.47 -1.98
CA GLY A 44 -16.16 0.36 -1.19
C GLY A 44 -16.08 -0.69 -0.08
N ARG A 45 -14.86 -1.04 0.37
CA ARG A 45 -14.60 -2.02 1.42
C ARG A 45 -14.00 -1.33 2.65
N LYS A 46 -14.52 -1.68 3.83
CA LYS A 46 -14.01 -1.21 5.11
C LYS A 46 -12.98 -2.19 5.67
N VAL A 47 -11.91 -1.67 6.24
CA VAL A 47 -10.88 -2.45 6.94
C VAL A 47 -10.52 -1.74 8.23
N GLN A 48 -10.42 -2.49 9.32
CA GLN A 48 -9.92 -2.00 10.58
C GLN A 48 -8.46 -2.43 10.75
N VAL A 49 -7.61 -1.51 11.17
CA VAL A 49 -6.21 -1.75 11.53
C VAL A 49 -6.05 -1.40 13.00
N GLU A 50 -6.00 -2.43 13.85
CA GLU A 50 -5.71 -2.31 15.27
C GLU A 50 -4.20 -2.42 15.51
N PHE A 51 -3.62 -1.49 16.27
CA PHE A 51 -2.19 -1.53 16.58
C PHE A 51 -1.83 -0.82 17.89
N VAL A 52 -0.61 -1.10 18.37
CA VAL A 52 -0.06 -0.73 19.69
C VAL A 52 -0.71 -1.47 20.88
N SER A 53 -2.05 -1.46 20.99
CA SER A 53 -2.90 -2.16 21.97
C SER A 53 -2.25 -2.44 23.34
N ALA A 54 -1.69 -1.39 23.94
CA ALA A 54 -0.88 -1.50 25.14
C ALA A 54 -1.79 -1.53 26.39
N ASN A 55 -1.50 -2.41 27.33
CA ASN A 55 -2.15 -2.37 28.64
C ASN A 55 -1.80 -1.03 29.34
N PRO A 56 -2.75 -0.38 30.03
CA PRO A 56 -2.54 0.91 30.69
C PRO A 56 -1.79 0.76 32.04
N THR A 57 -0.81 -0.14 32.11
CA THR A 57 -0.07 -0.47 33.35
C THR A 57 1.28 0.25 33.47
N GLY A 58 1.66 1.06 32.48
CA GLY A 58 2.90 1.84 32.49
C GLY A 58 3.10 2.68 31.24
N ASN A 59 4.25 3.36 31.17
CA ASN A 59 4.64 4.15 29.99
C ASN A 59 4.83 3.25 28.76
N LEU A 60 4.53 3.80 27.58
CA LEU A 60 4.85 3.15 26.31
C LEU A 60 6.37 2.97 26.17
N HIS A 61 6.77 1.86 25.57
CA HIS A 61 8.18 1.54 25.30
C HIS A 61 8.45 1.39 23.80
N MET A 62 9.72 1.15 23.43
CA MET A 62 10.13 1.04 22.03
C MET A 62 9.41 -0.07 21.23
N GLY A 63 8.88 -1.09 21.91
CA GLY A 63 8.05 -2.12 21.29
C GLY A 63 6.72 -1.55 20.80
N ASN A 64 6.07 -0.72 21.61
CA ASN A 64 4.85 0.01 21.23
C ASN A 64 5.12 0.98 20.09
N ALA A 65 6.22 1.73 20.14
CA ALA A 65 6.59 2.66 19.07
C ALA A 65 6.76 1.95 17.71
N ARG A 66 7.40 0.78 17.71
CA ARG A 66 7.52 -0.06 16.51
C ARG A 66 6.16 -0.53 16.01
N GLY A 67 5.29 -1.03 16.90
CA GLY A 67 3.93 -1.43 16.56
C GLY A 67 3.12 -0.26 15.98
N GLY A 68 3.30 0.93 16.56
CA GLY A 68 2.77 2.22 16.12
C GLY A 68 3.12 2.52 14.67
N ALA A 69 4.42 2.55 14.37
CA ALA A 69 4.93 2.89 13.04
C ALA A 69 4.47 1.88 11.98
N ILE A 70 4.46 0.59 12.29
CA ILE A 70 4.03 -0.46 11.34
C ILE A 70 2.52 -0.35 11.07
N GLY A 71 1.71 -0.25 12.12
CA GLY A 71 0.25 -0.17 12.00
C GLY A 71 -0.19 1.06 11.23
N ASP A 72 0.38 2.24 11.54
CA ASP A 72 0.04 3.45 10.81
C ASP A 72 0.49 3.40 9.34
N THR A 73 1.69 2.87 9.06
CA THR A 73 2.16 2.69 7.68
C THR A 73 1.25 1.76 6.89
N LEU A 74 0.80 0.64 7.48
CA LEU A 74 -0.14 -0.28 6.85
C LEU A 74 -1.48 0.40 6.56
N ALA A 75 -2.01 1.16 7.51
CA ALA A 75 -3.26 1.90 7.34
C ALA A 75 -3.14 2.92 6.19
N ASN A 76 -2.04 3.66 6.11
CA ASN A 76 -1.77 4.61 5.03
C ASN A 76 -1.70 3.91 3.65
N ILE A 77 -1.07 2.73 3.57
CA ILE A 77 -1.00 1.93 2.33
C ILE A 77 -2.40 1.44 1.93
N LEU A 78 -3.21 0.96 2.88
CA LEU A 78 -4.57 0.49 2.62
C LEU A 78 -5.48 1.63 2.14
N GLU A 79 -5.38 2.82 2.71
CA GLU A 79 -6.09 4.00 2.22
C GLU A 79 -5.69 4.33 0.78
N ARG A 80 -4.38 4.31 0.48
CA ARG A 80 -3.85 4.49 -0.88
C ARG A 80 -4.33 3.41 -1.85
N ALA A 81 -4.54 2.19 -1.37
CA ALA A 81 -5.09 1.07 -2.12
C ALA A 81 -6.62 1.13 -2.28
N GLY A 82 -7.29 2.18 -1.78
CA GLY A 82 -8.70 2.45 -2.03
C GLY A 82 -9.65 1.86 -0.99
N TYR A 83 -9.15 1.39 0.16
CA TYR A 83 -9.98 0.95 1.28
C TYR A 83 -10.46 2.14 2.12
N GLU A 84 -11.61 1.98 2.78
CA GLU A 84 -12.02 2.85 3.88
C GLU A 84 -11.41 2.27 5.16
N VAL A 85 -10.40 2.95 5.71
CA VAL A 85 -9.61 2.41 6.82
C VAL A 85 -10.01 3.05 8.14
N GLU A 86 -10.29 2.21 9.12
CA GLU A 86 -10.44 2.58 10.52
C GLU A 86 -9.18 2.18 11.28
N ARG A 87 -8.60 3.11 12.05
CA ARG A 87 -7.43 2.85 12.90
C ARG A 87 -7.91 2.72 14.34
N GLU A 88 -7.59 1.63 15.00
CA GLU A 88 -8.02 1.38 16.39
C GLU A 88 -6.81 1.18 17.32
N PHE A 89 -6.97 1.69 18.54
CA PHE A 89 -6.06 1.48 19.66
C PHE A 89 -6.86 0.88 20.82
N TYR A 90 -6.79 -0.44 20.98
CA TYR A 90 -7.49 -1.12 22.07
C TYR A 90 -6.79 -0.85 23.41
N ILE A 91 -7.55 -0.38 24.39
CA ILE A 91 -7.09 -0.20 25.77
C ILE A 91 -7.76 -1.25 26.63
N ASN A 92 -6.97 -2.16 27.20
CA ASN A 92 -7.49 -3.14 28.14
C ASN A 92 -7.57 -2.54 29.55
N ASP A 93 -8.70 -1.93 29.90
CA ASP A 93 -8.94 -1.26 31.19
C ASP A 93 -9.70 -2.13 32.22
N ALA A 94 -10.08 -3.36 31.85
CA ALA A 94 -10.94 -4.26 32.62
C ALA A 94 -10.19 -5.37 33.37
N GLY A 95 -9.00 -5.06 33.91
CA GLY A 95 -8.15 -6.03 34.64
C GLY A 95 -8.85 -6.84 35.73
#